data_AF-A0A6L5EK02-F1
#
_entry.id   AF-A0A6L5EK02-F1
#
_cell.length_a   1.000
_cell.length_b   1.000
_cell.length_c   1.000
_cell.angle_alpha   90.00
_cell.angle_beta   90.00
_cell.angle_gamma   90.00
#
_symmetry.space_group_name_H-M   'P 1'
#
loop_
_entity.id
_entity.type
_entity.pdbx_description
1 polymer ?
#
loop_
_entity_poly.entity_id
_entity_poly.type
_entity_poly.pdbx_seq_one_letter_code
_entity_poly.pdbx_strand_id
1 'polypeptide(L)'
;ISLRPYGQEKFGTKTELKNLNSFSNVRKGLEYEVQRQAEILRSGGQIRQETRRYDEANKTTILMRVKEGAADYRYFPEPDLPLFEISDEWIEEMRT
;
A
#
# COMPACT_ATOMS: atom_id res chain seq x y z
N ILE A 1 3.32 -4.25 -0.78
CA ILE A 1 3.86 -5.12 0.27
C ILE A 1 5.36 -4.96 0.39
N SER A 2 5.97 -5.54 1.42
CA SER A 2 7.43 -5.63 1.56
C SER A 2 7.78 -7.02 2.07
N LEU A 3 8.81 -7.65 1.50
CA LEU A 3 9.41 -8.84 2.10
C LEU A 3 10.45 -8.47 3.16
N ARG A 4 10.59 -9.34 4.15
CA ARG A 4 11.60 -9.25 5.21
C ARG A 4 12.26 -10.62 5.37
N PRO A 5 13.55 -10.77 5.01
CA PRO A 5 14.30 -12.01 5.25
C PRO A 5 14.22 -12.45 6.71
N TYR A 6 14.22 -13.77 6.95
CA TYR A 6 14.20 -14.30 8.31
C TYR A 6 15.47 -13.86 9.08
N GLY A 7 15.31 -13.48 10.34
CA GLY A 7 16.39 -12.93 11.17
C GLY A 7 16.66 -11.43 10.97
N GLN A 8 16.06 -10.79 9.97
CA GLN A 8 16.15 -9.34 9.80
C GLN A 8 15.08 -8.64 10.65
N GLU A 9 15.49 -7.72 11.52
CA GLU A 9 14.56 -6.91 12.32
C GLU A 9 13.87 -5.82 11.49
N LYS A 10 14.67 -5.09 10.70
CA LYS A 10 14.21 -3.96 9.89
C LYS A 10 13.21 -4.40 8.82
N PHE A 11 12.11 -3.66 8.67
CA PHE A 11 11.20 -3.85 7.54
C PHE A 11 11.91 -3.61 6.21
N GLY A 12 11.55 -4.41 5.19
CA GLY A 12 12.03 -4.21 3.82
C GLY A 12 11.35 -3.01 3.14
N THR A 13 11.85 -2.67 1.95
CA THR A 13 11.27 -1.57 1.16
C THR A 13 9.85 -1.89 0.71
N LYS A 14 8.91 -0.98 0.98
CA LYS A 14 7.50 -1.13 0.64
C LYS A 14 7.23 -0.81 -0.84
N THR A 15 6.58 -1.72 -1.54
CA THR A 15 5.83 -1.41 -2.77
C THR A 15 4.35 -1.24 -2.45
N GLU A 16 3.63 -0.48 -3.25
CA GLU A 16 2.19 -0.25 -3.13
C GLU A 16 1.50 -0.78 -4.39
N LEU A 17 0.53 -1.67 -4.22
CA LEU A 17 -0.25 -2.24 -5.32
C LEU A 17 -1.59 -1.55 -5.43
N LYS A 18 -1.90 -1.03 -6.62
CA LYS A 18 -3.17 -0.38 -6.95
C LYS A 18 -3.95 -1.19 -7.99
N ASN A 19 -5.22 -0.83 -8.18
CA ASN A 19 -6.14 -1.44 -9.16
C ASN A 19 -6.42 -2.93 -8.88
N LEU A 20 -6.81 -3.24 -7.65
CA LEU A 20 -7.18 -4.59 -7.20
C LEU A 20 -8.71 -4.66 -7.02
N ASN A 21 -9.43 -4.84 -8.12
CA ASN A 21 -10.90 -4.66 -8.17
C ASN A 21 -11.72 -5.85 -7.63
N SER A 22 -11.07 -6.87 -7.06
CA SER A 22 -11.75 -8.02 -6.44
C SER A 22 -10.85 -8.68 -5.39
N PHE A 23 -11.43 -9.40 -4.43
CA PHE A 23 -10.66 -10.18 -3.45
C PHE A 23 -9.74 -11.21 -4.14
N SER A 24 -10.19 -11.80 -5.24
CA SER A 24 -9.38 -12.71 -6.05
C SER A 24 -8.16 -12.01 -6.64
N ASN A 25 -8.33 -10.78 -7.13
CA ASN A 25 -7.23 -9.96 -7.65
C ASN A 25 -6.27 -9.52 -6.56
N VAL A 26 -6.77 -9.20 -5.35
CA VAL A 26 -5.92 -8.93 -4.18
C VAL A 26 -5.00 -10.13 -3.92
N ARG A 27 -5.54 -11.34 -3.82
CA ARG A 27 -4.73 -12.55 -3.60
C ARG A 27 -3.69 -12.75 -4.71
N LYS A 28 -4.11 -12.76 -5.98
CA LYS A 28 -3.22 -13.00 -7.13
C LYS A 28 -2.14 -11.93 -7.26
N GLY A 29 -2.49 -10.66 -7.06
CA GLY A 29 -1.55 -9.54 -7.10
C GLY A 29 -0.52 -9.61 -5.98
N LEU A 30 -0.93 -10.05 -4.78
CA LEU A 30 -0.02 -10.30 -3.66
C LEU A 30 0.91 -11.49 -3.95
N GLU A 31 0.38 -12.62 -4.42
CA GLU A 31 1.18 -13.80 -4.78
C GLU A 31 2.27 -13.44 -5.81
N TYR A 32 1.90 -12.74 -6.87
CA TYR A 32 2.84 -12.28 -7.90
C TYR A 32 3.91 -11.35 -7.32
N GLU A 33 3.52 -10.36 -6.51
CA GLU A 33 4.45 -9.38 -5.96
C GLU A 33 5.41 -9.99 -4.92
N VAL A 34 4.96 -11.00 -4.17
CA VAL A 34 5.83 -11.80 -3.29
C VAL A 34 6.89 -12.51 -4.13
N GLN A 35 6.50 -13.20 -5.20
CA GLN A 35 7.45 -13.91 -6.07
C GLN A 35 8.46 -12.95 -6.69
N ARG A 36 7.98 -11.84 -7.29
CA ARG A 36 8.83 -10.80 -7.89
C ARG A 36 9.85 -10.25 -6.89
N GLN A 37 9.40 -9.86 -5.68
CA GLN A 37 10.32 -9.31 -4.68
C GLN A 37 11.33 -10.36 -4.21
N ALA A 38 10.92 -11.61 -4.06
CA ALA A 38 11.80 -12.69 -3.65
C ALA A 38 12.90 -12.95 -4.70
N GLU A 39 12.56 -12.94 -5.99
CA GLU A 39 13.52 -13.10 -7.10
C GLU A 39 14.56 -11.98 -7.13
N ILE A 40 14.12 -10.73 -7.01
CA ILE A 40 15.02 -9.57 -6.99
C ILE A 40 15.95 -9.64 -5.77
N LEU A 41 15.42 -9.95 -4.58
CA LEU A 41 16.24 -10.01 -3.36
C LEU A 41 17.23 -11.18 -3.39
N ARG A 42 16.83 -12.35 -3.91
CA ARG A 42 17.70 -13.53 -4.02
C ARG A 42 18.81 -13.35 -5.05
N SER A 43 18.58 -12.55 -6.09
CA SER A 43 19.60 -12.19 -7.08
C SER A 43 20.56 -11.08 -6.60
N GLY A 44 20.43 -10.62 -5.35
CA GLY A 44 21.24 -9.53 -4.80
C GLY A 44 20.79 -8.13 -5.23
N GLY A 45 19.66 -8.03 -5.94
CA GLY A 45 19.05 -6.77 -6.31
C GLY A 45 18.37 -6.08 -5.12
N GLN A 46 17.94 -4.84 -5.35
CA GLN A 46 17.29 -4.02 -4.32
C GLN A 46 15.88 -3.62 -4.76
N ILE A 47 14.94 -3.69 -3.83
CA ILE A 47 13.58 -3.17 -4.03
C ILE A 47 13.57 -1.68 -3.77
N ARG A 48 13.06 -0.91 -4.74
CA ARG A 48 12.79 0.53 -4.59
C ARG A 48 11.38 0.75 -4.06
N GLN A 49 11.13 1.92 -3.49
CA GLN A 49 9.79 2.28 -3.04
C GLN A 49 8.93 2.60 -4.27
N GLU A 50 8.04 1.69 -4.64
CA GLU A 50 7.31 1.75 -5.92
C GLU A 50 5.80 1.79 -5.70
N THR A 51 5.09 2.47 -6.60
CA THR A 51 3.66 2.24 -6.82
C THR A 51 3.50 1.46 -8.11
N ARG A 52 2.82 0.30 -8.02
CA ARG A 52 2.58 -0.63 -9.12
C ARG A 52 1.07 -0.82 -9.30
N ARG A 53 0.64 -1.14 -10.52
CA ARG A 53 -0.75 -1.54 -10.79
C ARG A 53 -0.80 -3.04 -11.04
N TYR A 54 -1.85 -3.70 -10.59
CA TYR A 54 -2.14 -5.05 -11.03
C TYR A 54 -2.81 -5.01 -12.41
N ASP A 55 -2.29 -5.83 -13.33
CA ASP A 55 -2.87 -6.08 -14.65
C ASP A 55 -3.55 -7.43 -14.64
N GLU A 56 -4.88 -7.42 -14.68
CA GLU A 56 -5.70 -8.62 -14.59
C GLU A 56 -5.58 -9.51 -15.84
N ALA A 57 -5.41 -8.92 -17.02
CA ALA A 57 -5.30 -9.67 -18.26
C ALA A 57 -4.03 -10.52 -18.28
N ASN A 58 -2.92 -9.92 -17.84
CA ASN A 58 -1.61 -10.56 -17.83
C ASN A 58 -1.29 -11.25 -16.48
N LYS A 59 -2.11 -11.04 -15.44
CA LYS A 59 -1.88 -11.51 -14.06
C LYS A 59 -0.50 -11.10 -13.53
N THR A 60 -0.07 -9.88 -13.86
CA THR A 60 1.24 -9.33 -13.46
C THR A 60 1.10 -7.98 -12.76
N THR A 61 2.21 -7.47 -12.22
CA THR A 61 2.27 -6.11 -11.66
C THR A 61 3.13 -5.22 -12.55
N ILE A 62 2.60 -4.07 -12.94
CA ILE A 62 3.28 -3.10 -13.81
C ILE A 62 3.75 -1.93 -12.96
N LEU A 63 5.02 -1.52 -13.12
CA LEU A 63 5.56 -0.34 -12.47
C LEU A 63 4.85 0.92 -12.98
N MET A 64 4.33 1.75 -12.08
CA MET A 64 3.79 3.06 -12.47
C MET A 64 4.75 4.18 -12.10
N ARG A 65 5.16 4.23 -10.84
CA ARG A 65 6.02 5.30 -10.31
C ARG A 65 7.00 4.73 -9.32
N VAL A 66 8.24 5.23 -9.35
CA VAL A 66 9.16 5.07 -8.23
C VAL A 66 9.12 6.34 -7.37
N LYS A 67 8.99 6.18 -6.06
CA LYS A 67 8.97 7.29 -5.11
C LYS A 67 10.40 7.77 -4.89
N GLU A 68 10.62 9.06 -5.10
CA GLU A 68 11.89 9.74 -4.81
C GLU A 68 11.92 10.32 -3.38
N GLY A 69 10.77 10.26 -2.68
CA GLY A 69 10.57 10.72 -1.30
C GLY A 69 9.10 10.58 -0.91
N ALA A 70 8.75 11.06 0.30
CA ALA A 70 7.36 11.22 0.69
C ALA A 70 6.76 12.43 -0.04
N ALA A 71 5.51 12.32 -0.51
CA ALA A 71 4.80 13.48 -1.03
C ALA A 71 4.45 14.41 0.13
N ASP A 72 4.83 15.68 0.02
CA ASP A 72 4.43 16.71 0.98
C ASP A 72 3.00 17.18 0.63
N TYR A 73 2.02 16.66 1.36
CA TYR A 73 0.63 17.03 1.21
C TYR A 73 0.28 18.37 1.87
N ARG A 74 1.21 18.97 2.62
CA ARG A 74 1.02 20.25 3.32
C ARG A 74 -0.29 20.27 4.10
N TYR A 75 -0.52 19.27 4.95
CA TYR A 75 -1.73 19.17 5.75
C TYR A 75 -1.91 20.41 6.63
N PHE A 76 -3.12 20.98 6.60
CA PHE A 76 -3.58 22.04 7.50
C PHE A 76 -5.07 21.85 7.77
N PRO A 77 -5.61 22.37 8.89
CA PRO A 77 -7.05 22.36 9.14
C PRO A 77 -7.79 23.08 8.01
N GLU A 78 -8.83 22.45 7.46
CA GLU A 78 -9.68 23.05 6.44
C GLU A 78 -10.37 24.30 7.01
N PRO A 79 -10.03 25.53 6.57
CA PRO A 79 -10.55 26.76 7.17
C PRO A 79 -12.05 26.97 6.92
N ASP A 80 -12.58 26.38 5.84
CA ASP A 80 -13.99 26.54 5.48
C ASP A 80 -14.91 25.56 6.23
N LEU A 81 -14.33 24.57 6.93
CA LEU A 81 -15.08 23.60 7.72
C LEU A 81 -14.86 23.85 9.21
N PRO A 82 -15.93 24.09 10.00
CA PRO A 82 -15.78 24.12 11.46
C PRO A 82 -15.34 22.76 11.97
N LEU A 83 -14.74 22.75 13.16
CA LEU A 83 -14.44 21.49 13.84
C LEU A 83 -15.72 20.69 14.03
N PHE A 84 -15.68 19.43 13.62
CA PHE A 84 -16.81 18.52 13.73
C PHE A 84 -16.70 17.75 15.05
N GLU A 85 -17.55 18.10 16.02
CA GLU A 85 -17.66 17.41 17.30
C GLU A 85 -18.82 16.42 17.26
N ILE A 86 -18.54 15.17 17.63
CA ILE A 86 -19.52 14.08 17.70
C ILE A 86 -19.89 13.91 19.17
N SER A 87 -21.17 14.09 19.52
CA SER A 87 -21.61 13.95 20.91
C SER A 87 -21.70 12.49 21.35
N ASP A 88 -21.53 12.25 22.65
CA ASP A 88 -21.63 10.91 23.23
C ASP A 88 -23.05 10.33 23.03
N GLU A 89 -24.09 11.16 23.09
CA GLU A 89 -25.47 10.73 22.85
C GLU A 89 -25.67 10.19 21.43
N TRP A 90 -25.07 10.84 20.43
CA TRP A 90 -25.18 10.40 19.04
C TRP A 90 -24.39 9.10 18.80
N ILE A 91 -23.26 8.92 19.49
CA ILE A 91 -22.50 7.67 19.49
C ILE A 91 -23.33 6.53 20.08
N GLU A 92 -23.99 6.76 21.22
CA GLU A 92 -24.82 5.73 21.86
C GLU A 92 -26.07 5.40 21.04
N GLU A 93 -26.69 6.37 20.35
CA GLU A 93 -27.80 6.10 19.42
C GLU A 93 -27.37 5.13 18.30
N MET A 94 -26.22 5.35 17.67
CA MET A 94 -25.72 4.53 16.55
C MET A 94 -25.14 3.17 16.98
N ARG A 95 -24.90 2.96 18.28
CA ARG A 95 -24.37 1.70 18.81
C ARG A 95 -25.44 0.59 18.85
N THR A 96 -26.72 0.97 18.78
CA THR A 96 -27.87 0.06 18.91
C THR A 96 -28.41 -0.33 17.54
#